data_AF-A0A969DAY8-F1
#
_entry.id   AF-A0A969DAY8-F1
#
_cell.length_a   1.000
_cell.length_b   1.000
_cell.length_c   1.000
_cell.angle_alpha   90.00
_cell.angle_beta   90.00
_cell.angle_gamma   90.00
#
_symmetry.space_group_name_H-M   'P 1'
#
loop_
_entity.id
_entity.type
_entity.pdbx_description
1 polymer ?
#
loop_
_entity_poly.entity_id
_entity_poly.type
_entity_poly.pdbx_seq_one_letter_code
_entity_poly.pdbx_strand_id
1 'polypeptide(L)' 'MTAAERLYQLIQALPESQISEILDFAEFLQQKQLPSSSPKAIPPGTLTGLRGIAKRPGPAPSDSELQADYTDYLTQKYQ' A
#
# COMPACT_ATOMS: atom_id res chain seq x y z
N MET A 1 -18.25 31.73 2.10
CA MET A 1 -16.88 31.20 1.94
C MET A 1 -16.98 29.70 1.92
N THR A 2 -16.90 29.12 0.74
CA THR A 2 -16.87 27.66 0.55
C THR A 2 -15.46 27.12 0.80
N ALA A 3 -15.32 25.82 1.05
CA ALA A 3 -14.01 25.18 1.20
C ALA A 3 -13.15 25.33 -0.07
N ALA A 4 -13.78 25.29 -1.25
CA ALA A 4 -13.12 25.49 -2.54
C ALA A 4 -12.57 26.91 -2.70
N GLU A 5 -13.34 27.94 -2.31
CA GLU A 5 -12.88 29.34 -2.34
C GLU A 5 -11.67 29.57 -1.44
N ARG A 6 -11.67 29.00 -0.22
CA ARG A 6 -10.54 29.11 0.69
C ARG A 6 -9.27 28.43 0.15
N LEU A 7 -9.44 27.26 -0.46
CA LEU A 7 -8.32 26.52 -1.06
C LEU A 7 -7.71 27.30 -2.23
N TYR A 8 -8.54 27.93 -3.06
CA TYR A 8 -8.07 28.78 -4.16
C TYR A 8 -7.25 29.98 -3.68
N GLN A 9 -7.68 30.63 -2.57
CA GLN A 9 -6.92 31.73 -1.98
C GLN A 9 -5.58 31.28 -1.38
N LEU A 10 -5.53 30.09 -0.77
CA LEU A 10 -4.31 29.55 -0.18
C LEU A 10 -3.27 29.19 -1.25
N ILE A 11 -3.69 28.57 -2.37
CA ILE A 11 -2.79 28.20 -3.46
C ILE A 11 -2.12 29.45 -4.07
N GLN A 12 -2.81 30.58 -4.14
CA GLN A 12 -2.24 31.83 -4.69
C GLN A 12 -1.10 32.42 -3.84
N ALA A 13 -1.02 32.08 -2.55
CA ALA A 13 -0.03 32.61 -1.63
C ALA A 13 1.14 31.65 -1.37
N LEU A 14 1.06 30.41 -1.86
CA LEU A 14 2.04 29.36 -1.60
C LEU A 14 3.19 29.37 -2.61
N PRO A 15 4.41 29.00 -2.21
CA PRO A 15 5.52 28.81 -3.12
C PRO A 15 5.32 27.55 -3.97
N GLU A 16 5.87 27.54 -5.18
CA GLU A 16 5.70 26.47 -6.17
C GLU A 16 6.10 25.07 -5.66
N SER A 17 7.09 24.98 -4.78
CA SER A 17 7.48 23.71 -4.14
C SER A 17 6.32 23.07 -3.36
N GLN A 18 5.52 23.84 -2.63
CA GLN A 18 4.40 23.32 -1.85
C GLN A 18 3.16 23.08 -2.70
N ILE A 19 3.03 23.74 -3.85
CA ILE A 19 1.94 23.51 -4.80
C ILE A 19 2.05 22.09 -5.39
N SER A 20 3.26 21.60 -5.65
CA SER A 20 3.48 20.24 -6.14
C SER A 20 2.94 19.16 -5.18
N GLU A 21 3.19 19.31 -3.87
CA GLU A 21 2.69 18.38 -2.85
C GLU A 21 1.15 18.40 -2.77
N ILE A 22 0.53 19.56 -2.95
CA ILE A 22 -0.94 19.71 -2.96
C ILE A 22 -1.53 19.03 -4.20
N LEU A 23 -0.87 19.15 -5.36
CA LEU A 23 -1.29 18.46 -6.58
C LEU A 23 -1.19 16.94 -6.42
N ASP A 24 -0.07 16.42 -5.92
CA ASP A 24 0.12 14.98 -5.67
C ASP A 24 -0.97 14.44 -4.72
N PHE A 25 -1.31 15.20 -3.68
CA PHE A 25 -2.36 14.81 -2.74
C PHE A 25 -3.76 14.84 -3.38
N ALA A 26 -4.04 15.84 -4.22
CA ALA A 26 -5.31 15.94 -4.94
C ALA A 26 -5.48 14.79 -5.94
N GLU A 27 -4.41 14.43 -6.67
CA GLU A 27 -4.39 13.28 -7.56
C GLU A 27 -4.61 11.97 -6.80
N PHE A 28 -3.97 11.80 -5.64
CA PHE A 28 -4.20 10.64 -4.77
C PHE A 28 -5.68 10.53 -4.34
N LEU A 29 -6.30 11.64 -3.94
CA LEU A 29 -7.72 11.64 -3.57
C LEU A 29 -8.62 11.29 -4.75
N GLN A 30 -8.31 11.79 -5.95
CA GLN A 30 -9.05 11.47 -7.17
C GLN A 30 -8.94 9.98 -7.51
N GLN A 31 -7.75 9.40 -7.40
CA GLN A 31 -7.52 7.96 -7.60
C GLN A 31 -8.24 7.11 -6.55
N LYS A 32 -8.32 7.58 -5.30
CA LYS A 32 -9.04 6.91 -4.21
C LYS A 32 -10.56 6.99 -4.38
N GLN A 33 -11.07 8.06 -4.99
CA GLN A 33 -12.49 8.26 -5.28
C GLN A 33 -12.95 7.55 -6.55
N LEU A 34 -12.03 7.17 -7.45
CA LEU A 34 -12.33 6.14 -8.43
C LEU A 34 -12.86 4.95 -7.61
N PRO A 35 -14.12 4.51 -7.81
CA PRO A 35 -14.61 3.34 -7.10
C PRO A 35 -13.58 2.27 -7.38
N SER A 36 -12.89 1.83 -6.32
CA SER A 36 -11.96 0.72 -6.39
C SER A 36 -12.67 -0.29 -7.26
N SER A 37 -12.18 -0.53 -8.48
CA SER A 37 -12.77 -1.53 -9.37
C SER A 37 -13.01 -2.71 -8.46
N SER A 38 -14.29 -3.01 -8.22
CA SER A 38 -14.74 -3.90 -7.16
C SER A 38 -13.75 -5.06 -7.10
N PRO A 39 -13.21 -5.42 -5.92
CA PRO A 39 -12.16 -6.44 -5.83
C PRO A 39 -12.62 -7.60 -6.70
N LYS A 40 -11.93 -7.76 -7.84
CA LYS A 40 -12.42 -8.52 -8.99
C LYS A 40 -12.94 -9.82 -8.44
N ALA A 41 -14.27 -10.00 -8.43
CA ALA A 41 -14.91 -11.03 -7.63
C ALA A 41 -14.22 -12.35 -7.95
N ILE A 42 -13.41 -12.82 -7.02
CA ILE A 42 -12.55 -13.98 -7.23
C ILE A 42 -13.54 -15.13 -7.41
N PRO A 43 -13.60 -15.77 -8.58
CA PRO A 43 -14.59 -16.81 -8.81
C PRO A 43 -14.38 -17.90 -7.76
N PRO A 44 -15.46 -18.38 -7.13
CA PRO A 44 -15.37 -19.41 -6.10
C PRO A 44 -14.62 -20.61 -6.68
N GLY A 45 -13.51 -20.99 -6.03
CA GLY A 45 -12.61 -22.06 -6.49
C GLY A 45 -11.19 -21.61 -6.87
N THR A 46 -10.88 -20.31 -6.84
CA THR A 46 -9.49 -19.84 -7.07
C THR A 46 -8.82 -19.40 -5.76
N LEU A 47 -7.71 -20.07 -5.41
CA LEU A 47 -6.88 -19.82 -4.20
C LEU A 47 -6.19 -18.45 -4.18
N THR A 48 -6.43 -17.60 -5.18
CA THR A 48 -5.85 -16.26 -5.36
C THR A 48 -6.32 -15.26 -4.30
N GLY A 49 -7.41 -15.54 -3.58
CA GLY A 49 -7.84 -14.78 -2.39
C GLY A 49 -7.01 -15.04 -1.13
N LEU A 50 -6.07 -16.00 -1.17
CA LEU A 50 -5.26 -16.40 -0.03
C LEU A 50 -3.84 -15.79 -0.05
N ARG A 51 -3.65 -14.57 -0.56
CA ARG A 51 -2.36 -13.88 -0.39
C ARG A 51 -2.17 -13.54 1.10
N GLY A 52 -1.37 -14.36 1.78
CA GLY A 52 -1.16 -14.38 3.24
C GLY A 52 -1.58 -15.68 3.94
N ILE A 53 -2.23 -16.62 3.24
CA ILE A 53 -2.86 -17.81 3.82
C ILE A 53 -2.38 -19.13 3.18
N ALA A 54 -1.33 -19.11 2.36
CA ALA A 54 -0.50 -20.29 2.19
C ALA A 54 0.32 -20.50 3.48
N LYS A 55 -0.38 -20.79 4.59
CA LYS A 55 0.25 -21.27 5.82
C LYS A 55 0.93 -22.58 5.44
N ARG A 56 2.23 -22.72 5.73
CA ARG A 56 2.89 -24.03 5.65
C ARG A 56 2.02 -25.02 6.45
N PRO A 57 1.80 -26.26 5.98
CA PRO A 57 1.13 -27.27 6.80
C PRO A 57 2.04 -27.57 8.00
N GLY A 58 1.82 -26.87 9.12
CA GLY A 58 2.65 -26.94 10.30
C GLY A 58 2.30 -25.84 11.32
N PRO A 59 2.74 -25.97 12.58
CA PRO A 59 2.62 -24.91 13.58
C PRO A 59 3.28 -23.62 13.07
N ALA A 60 2.81 -22.47 13.57
CA ALA A 60 3.49 -21.21 13.29
C ALA A 60 4.95 -21.32 13.78
N PRO A 61 5.94 -21.00 12.94
CA PRO A 61 7.33 -21.10 13.34
C PRO A 61 7.59 -20.19 14.53
N SER A 62 8.37 -20.70 15.48
CA SER A 62 8.87 -19.93 16.61
C SER A 62 9.87 -18.86 16.15
N ASP A 63 10.07 -17.84 16.97
CA ASP A 63 11.02 -16.76 16.67
C ASP A 63 12.43 -17.29 16.41
N SER A 64 12.84 -18.36 17.11
CA SER A 64 14.11 -19.04 16.89
C SER A 64 14.21 -19.71 15.51
N GLU A 65 13.15 -20.34 15.04
CA GLU A 65 13.12 -20.99 13.72
C GLU A 65 13.10 -19.94 12.60
N LEU A 66 12.38 -18.83 12.80
CA LEU A 66 12.37 -17.71 11.86
C LEU A 66 13.76 -17.06 11.73
N GLN A 67 14.47 -16.92 12.85
CA GLN A 67 15.81 -16.35 12.86
C GLN A 67 16.79 -17.24 12.11
N ALA A 68 16.73 -18.57 12.33
CA ALA A 68 17.56 -19.55 11.64
C ALA A 68 17.33 -19.54 10.11
N ASP A 69 16.06 -19.62 9.68
CA ASP A 69 15.67 -19.54 8.26
C ASP A 69 16.19 -18.25 7.60
N TYR A 70 16.15 -17.13 8.33
CA TYR A 70 16.62 -15.84 7.82
C TYR A 70 18.15 -15.77 7.70
N THR A 71 18.88 -16.30 8.68
CA THR A 71 20.35 -16.39 8.61
C THR A 71 20.83 -17.28 7.48
N ASP A 72 20.16 -18.41 7.24
CA ASP A 72 20.49 -19.31 6.13
C ASP A 72 20.27 -18.62 4.77
N TYR A 73 19.15 -17.90 4.63
CA TYR A 73 18.86 -17.10 3.43
C TYR A 73 19.94 -16.03 3.17
N LEU A 74 20.34 -15.29 4.20
CA LEU A 74 21.38 -14.25 4.06
C LEU A 74 22.73 -14.86 3.69
N THR A 75 23.07 -16.00 4.28
CA THR A 75 24.33 -16.69 3.98
C THR A 75 24.37 -17.15 2.53
N GLN A 76 23.29 -17.78 2.03
CA GLN A 76 23.19 -18.20 0.63
C GLN A 76 23.21 -17.04 -0.37
N LYS A 77 22.72 -15.86 0.03
CA LYS A 77 22.61 -14.70 -0.86
C LYS A 77 23.90 -13.92 -1.02
N TYR A 78 24.76 -13.95 -0.01
CA TYR A 78 25.94 -13.07 0.07
C TYR A 78 27.28 -13.81 0.17
N GLN A 79 27.28 -15.15 0.23
CA GLN A 79 28.45 -15.99 -0.07
C GLN A 79 28.45 -16.43 -1.52
#